data_AF-A0A1A6AGT4-F1
#
_entry.id   AF-A0A1A6AGT4-F1
#
_cell.length_a   1.000
_cell.length_b   1.000
_cell.length_c   1.000
_cell.angle_alpha   90.00
_cell.angle_beta   90.00
_cell.angle_gamma   90.00
#
_symmetry.space_group_name_H-M   'P 1'
#
loop_
_entity.id
_entity.type
_entity.pdbx_description
1 polymer ?
#
loop_
_entity_poly.entity_id
_entity_poly.type
_entity_poly.pdbx_seq_one_letter_code
_entity_poly.pdbx_strand_id
1 'polypeptide(L)'
;MVVHVINISSNAEFGQVEYTYPLEISTTAALARILTIFADHGKEPISIAASDTEAILTFYWDGDEWDQLFERAANNDITYIRSQQRKLAMSMNANPSNLSH
;
A
#
# COMPACT_ATOMS: atom_id res chain seq x y z
N MET A 1 7.07 11.28 -12.18
CA MET A 1 7.90 10.89 -11.01
C MET A 1 7.99 9.37 -11.00
N VAL A 2 9.18 8.81 -10.79
CA VAL A 2 9.39 7.36 -10.82
C VAL A 2 9.48 6.81 -9.40
N VAL A 3 8.87 5.66 -9.14
CA VAL A 3 9.02 4.93 -7.87
C VAL A 3 9.50 3.52 -8.14
N HIS A 4 10.63 3.18 -7.55
CA HIS A 4 11.17 1.82 -7.50
C HIS A 4 10.79 1.17 -6.18
N VAL A 5 10.21 -0.02 -6.23
CA VAL A 5 9.90 -0.83 -5.06
C VAL A 5 10.67 -2.14 -5.19
N ILE A 6 11.56 -2.39 -4.24
CA ILE A 6 12.48 -3.53 -4.24
C ILE A 6 12.01 -4.52 -3.17
N ASN A 7 11.80 -5.76 -3.56
CA ASN A 7 11.63 -6.89 -2.66
C ASN A 7 12.94 -7.66 -2.55
N ILE A 8 13.48 -7.71 -1.33
CA ILE A 8 14.73 -8.44 -1.08
C ILE A 8 14.51 -9.92 -0.71
N SER A 9 13.27 -10.41 -0.78
CA SER A 9 13.00 -11.84 -0.60
C SER A 9 13.68 -12.66 -1.69
N SER A 10 14.33 -13.74 -1.29
CA SER A 10 14.89 -14.75 -2.19
C SER A 10 13.83 -15.62 -2.89
N ASN A 11 12.58 -15.52 -2.44
CA ASN A 11 11.44 -16.29 -2.95
C ASN A 11 10.60 -15.48 -3.96
N ALA A 12 10.88 -14.20 -4.13
CA ALA A 12 10.17 -13.36 -5.08
C ALA A 12 10.65 -13.63 -6.51
N GLU A 13 9.71 -13.91 -7.42
CA GLU A 13 10.00 -14.05 -8.85
C GLU A 13 10.49 -12.71 -9.44
N PHE A 14 9.92 -11.59 -8.97
CA PHE A 14 10.31 -10.23 -9.33
C PHE A 14 10.81 -9.47 -8.10
N GLY A 15 12.13 -9.31 -7.98
CA GLY A 15 12.76 -8.58 -6.87
C GLY A 15 12.62 -7.05 -6.96
N GLN A 16 12.16 -6.50 -8.09
CA GLN A 16 12.03 -5.05 -8.27
C GLN A 16 10.88 -4.73 -9.20
N VAL A 17 10.11 -3.70 -8.84
CA VAL A 17 9.04 -3.12 -9.65
C VAL A 17 9.26 -1.62 -9.78
N GLU A 18 8.96 -1.07 -10.96
CA GLU A 18 9.06 0.35 -11.25
C GLU A 18 7.67 0.91 -11.61
N TYR A 19 7.31 2.06 -11.04
CA TYR A 19 6.12 2.80 -11.42
C TYR A 19 6.44 4.21 -11.87
N THR A 20 5.81 4.66 -12.95
CA THR A 20 5.85 6.07 -13.34
C THR A 20 4.53 6.74 -13.00
N TYR A 21 4.54 7.58 -11.95
CA TYR A 21 3.42 8.44 -11.60
C TYR A 21 3.31 9.64 -12.55
N PRO A 22 2.07 10.07 -12.91
CA PRO A 22 1.83 11.32 -13.61
C PRO A 22 2.47 12.51 -12.88
N LEU A 23 2.87 13.54 -13.63
CA LEU A 23 3.54 14.73 -13.08
C LEU A 23 2.69 15.51 -12.05
N GLU A 24 1.38 15.29 -12.03
CA GLU A 24 0.44 15.93 -11.10
C GLU A 24 0.46 15.32 -9.69
N ILE A 25 1.03 14.13 -9.54
CA ILE A 25 1.14 13.45 -8.24
C ILE A 25 2.50 13.82 -7.61
N SER A 26 2.46 14.41 -6.41
CA SER A 26 3.67 14.70 -5.65
C SER A 26 4.35 13.42 -5.14
N THR A 27 5.67 13.45 -4.96
CA THR A 27 6.45 12.36 -4.34
C THR A 27 5.81 11.90 -3.04
N THR A 28 5.42 12.83 -2.16
CA THR A 28 4.77 12.50 -0.88
C THR A 28 3.45 11.76 -1.08
N ALA A 29 2.62 12.17 -2.04
CA ALA A 29 1.37 11.49 -2.33
C ALA A 29 1.61 10.09 -2.90
N ALA A 30 2.55 9.92 -3.83
CA ALA A 30 2.93 8.62 -4.37
C ALA A 30 3.44 7.66 -3.28
N LEU A 31 4.34 8.13 -2.42
CA LEU A 31 4.87 7.35 -1.30
C LEU A 31 3.78 6.94 -0.31
N ALA A 32 2.90 7.86 0.08
CA ALA A 32 1.82 7.57 1.02
C ALA A 32 0.91 6.44 0.54
N ARG A 33 0.63 6.37 -0.77
CA ARG A 33 -0.21 5.33 -1.38
C ARG A 33 0.42 3.95 -1.24
N ILE A 34 1.69 3.84 -1.63
CA ILE A 34 2.45 2.59 -1.56
C ILE A 34 2.59 2.14 -0.10
N LEU A 35 3.04 3.05 0.77
CA LEU A 35 3.24 2.75 2.20
C LEU A 35 1.96 2.30 2.89
N THR A 36 0.80 2.88 2.54
CA THR A 36 -0.49 2.47 3.12
C THR A 36 -0.81 1.01 2.80
N ILE A 37 -0.61 0.58 1.56
CA ILE A 37 -0.91 -0.79 1.13
C ILE A 37 -0.02 -1.81 1.83
N PHE A 38 1.29 -1.52 1.94
CA PHE A 38 2.20 -2.39 2.66
C PHE A 38 1.87 -2.42 4.17
N ALA A 39 1.52 -1.28 4.76
CA ALA A 39 1.10 -1.21 6.16
C ALA A 39 -0.18 -2.00 6.45
N ASP A 40 -1.16 -2.02 5.54
CA ASP A 40 -2.38 -2.82 5.68
C ASP A 40 -2.11 -4.33 5.75
N HIS A 41 -0.96 -4.76 5.23
CA HIS A 41 -0.49 -6.15 5.32
C HIS A 41 0.55 -6.36 6.43
N GLY A 42 0.70 -5.39 7.33
CA GLY A 42 1.64 -5.45 8.44
C GLY A 42 3.11 -5.45 8.00
N LYS A 43 3.42 -4.86 6.84
CA LYS A 43 4.78 -4.75 6.33
C LYS A 43 5.28 -3.33 6.41
N GLU A 44 6.47 -3.19 6.98
CA GLU A 44 7.17 -1.94 7.09
C GLU A 44 8.33 -1.90 6.08
N PRO A 45 8.64 -0.72 5.52
CA PRO A 45 9.79 -0.56 4.65
C PRO A 45 11.09 -0.71 5.45
N ILE A 46 12.05 -1.43 4.87
CA ILE A 46 13.42 -1.54 5.38
C ILE A 46 14.18 -0.23 5.14
N SER A 47 13.97 0.37 3.96
CA SER A 47 14.58 1.64 3.61
C SER A 47 13.71 2.44 2.66
N ILE A 48 13.77 3.76 2.78
CA ILE A 48 13.14 4.71 1.87
C ILE A 48 14.18 5.76 1.49
N ALA A 49 14.39 5.96 0.19
CA ALA A 49 15.12 7.08 -0.37
C ALA A 49 14.21 7.81 -1.35
N ALA A 50 14.11 9.13 -1.26
CA ALA A 50 13.20 9.88 -2.11
C ALA A 50 13.76 11.27 -2.46
N SER A 51 13.43 11.70 -3.67
CA SER A 51 13.64 13.03 -4.23
C SER A 51 12.35 13.52 -4.89
N ASP A 52 12.38 14.72 -5.45
CA ASP A 52 11.22 15.28 -6.16
C ASP A 52 10.89 14.54 -7.46
N THR A 53 11.85 13.81 -8.03
CA THR A 53 11.68 13.14 -9.33
C THR A 53 11.62 11.63 -9.24
N GLU A 54 12.21 11.06 -8.19
CA GLU A 54 12.41 9.62 -8.02
C GLU A 54 12.30 9.21 -6.56
N ALA A 55 11.74 8.03 -6.29
CA ALA A 55 11.85 7.37 -4.99
C ALA A 55 12.17 5.89 -5.11
N ILE A 56 12.85 5.35 -4.11
CA ILE A 56 13.22 3.95 -3.96
C ILE A 56 12.75 3.48 -2.59
N LEU A 57 11.96 2.42 -2.55
CA LEU A 57 11.52 1.75 -1.34
C LEU A 57 12.00 0.31 -1.35
N THR A 58 12.46 -0.16 -0.21
CA THR A 58 12.89 -1.56 -0.03
C THR A 58 12.01 -2.23 1.01
N PHE A 59 11.49 -3.40 0.69
CA PHE A 59 10.67 -4.24 1.55
C PHE A 59 11.19 -5.67 1.57
N TYR A 60 10.79 -6.41 2.60
CA TYR A 60 10.88 -7.86 2.61
C TYR A 60 9.47 -8.45 2.52
N TRP A 61 9.22 -9.25 1.48
CA TRP A 61 7.92 -9.85 1.23
C TRP A 61 8.03 -11.25 0.63
N ASP A 62 7.59 -12.27 1.37
CA ASP A 62 7.56 -13.68 0.92
C ASP A 62 6.19 -14.14 0.37
N GLY A 63 5.17 -13.28 0.40
CA GLY A 63 3.84 -13.67 -0.05
C GLY A 63 3.74 -13.69 -1.58
N ASP A 64 3.01 -14.67 -2.12
CA ASP A 64 2.79 -14.87 -3.56
C ASP A 64 2.03 -13.70 -4.23
N GLU A 65 1.47 -12.79 -3.44
CA GLU A 65 0.71 -11.62 -3.89
C GLU A 65 1.55 -10.36 -4.14
N TRP A 66 2.88 -10.46 -4.07
CA TRP A 66 3.82 -9.35 -4.29
C TRP A 66 3.48 -8.52 -5.53
N ASP A 67 3.26 -9.18 -6.66
CA ASP A 67 3.00 -8.51 -7.95
C ASP A 67 1.62 -7.82 -7.96
N GLN A 68 0.62 -8.41 -7.30
CA GLN A 68 -0.76 -7.88 -7.26
C GLN A 68 -0.89 -6.67 -6.33
N LEU A 69 -0.10 -6.62 -5.26
CA LEU A 69 -0.10 -5.48 -4.34
C LEU A 69 0.36 -4.20 -5.01
N PHE A 70 1.32 -4.31 -5.92
CA PHE A 70 1.81 -3.16 -6.66
C PHE A 70 0.78 -2.65 -7.67
N GLU A 71 0.11 -3.53 -8.42
CA GLU A 71 -0.97 -3.10 -9.33
C GLU A 71 -2.07 -2.34 -8.59
N ARG A 72 -2.40 -2.78 -7.37
CA ARG A 72 -3.36 -2.08 -6.49
C ARG A 72 -2.84 -0.71 -6.03
N ALA A 73 -1.55 -0.59 -5.75
CA ALA A 73 -0.91 0.68 -5.36
C ALA A 73 -0.84 1.68 -6.52
N ALA A 74 -0.52 1.18 -7.71
CA ALA A 74 -0.41 1.91 -8.95
C ALA A 74 -1.76 2.46 -9.46
N ASN A 75 -2.81 1.64 -9.44
CA ASN A 75 -4.09 1.90 -10.14
C ASN A 75 -5.14 2.69 -9.34
N ASN A 76 -4.76 3.39 -8.26
CA ASN A 76 -5.66 4.31 -7.53
C ASN A 76 -6.87 3.68 -6.80
N ASP A 77 -6.94 2.37 -6.53
CA ASP A 77 -8.12 1.77 -5.87
C ASP A 77 -8.18 1.99 -4.34
N ILE A 78 -7.58 3.08 -3.87
CA ILE A 78 -7.55 3.51 -2.46
C ILE A 78 -8.94 4.00 -2.00
N THR A 79 -9.90 4.17 -2.93
CA THR A 79 -11.31 4.38 -2.61
C THR A 79 -11.90 3.20 -1.82
N TYR A 80 -11.40 1.98 -2.05
CA TYR A 80 -11.93 0.79 -1.40
C TYR A 80 -11.68 0.78 0.13
N ILE A 81 -10.55 1.30 0.60
CA ILE A 81 -10.13 1.20 2.01
C ILE A 81 -10.94 2.14 2.91
N ARG A 82 -11.14 3.40 2.49
CA ARG A 82 -12.06 4.31 3.21
C ARG A 82 -13.51 3.82 3.19
N SER A 83 -13.94 3.17 2.11
CA SER A 83 -15.28 2.57 2.02
C SER A 83 -15.46 1.36 2.93
N GLN A 84 -14.46 0.48 3.03
CA GLN A 84 -14.53 -0.72 3.88
C GLN A 84 -14.43 -0.35 5.37
N GLN A 85 -13.57 0.60 5.75
CA GLN A 85 -13.50 1.09 7.13
C GLN A 85 -14.80 1.80 7.57
N ARG A 86 -15.46 2.56 6.70
CA ARG A 86 -16.80 3.13 7.00
C ARG A 86 -17.87 2.04 7.12
N LYS A 87 -17.88 1.04 6.24
CA LYS A 87 -18.84 -0.09 6.33
C LYS A 87 -18.64 -0.90 7.60
N LEU A 88 -17.39 -1.19 7.98
CA LEU A 88 -17.04 -1.90 9.21
C LEU A 88 -17.40 -1.07 10.46
N ALA A 89 -17.09 0.22 10.48
CA ALA A 89 -17.48 1.11 11.57
C ALA A 89 -19.01 1.23 11.72
N MET A 90 -19.75 1.28 10.60
CA MET A 90 -21.21 1.28 10.61
C MET A 90 -21.81 -0.07 11.06
N SER A 91 -21.22 -1.21 10.66
CA SER A 91 -21.67 -2.53 11.13
C SER A 91 -21.35 -2.78 12.60
N MET A 92 -20.25 -2.21 13.12
CA MET A 92 -19.90 -2.29 14.54
C MET A 92 -20.80 -1.41 15.41
N ASN A 93 -21.23 -0.24 14.92
CA ASN A 93 -22.18 0.62 15.63
C ASN A 93 -23.64 0.14 15.54
N ALA A 94 -23.94 -0.79 14.62
CA ALA A 94 -25.27 -1.37 14.45
C ALA A 94 -25.49 -2.66 15.27
N ASN A 95 -24.54 -3.08 16.11
CA ASN A 95 -24.70 -4.27 16.94
C ASN A 95 -25.54 -3.94 18.20
N PRO A 96 -26.83 -4.35 18.31
CA PRO A 96 -27.71 -3.98 19.42
C PRO A 96 -27.50 -4.86 20.66
N SER A 97 -26.41 -5.63 20.72
CA SER A 97 -26.22 -6.72 21.68
C SER A 97 -25.83 -6.27 23.11
N ASN A 98 -26.08 -5.01 23.48
CA ASN A 98 -25.87 -4.50 24.84
C ASN A 98 -27.12 -3.85 25.46
N LEU A 99 -28.30 -4.39 25.15
CA LEU A 99 -29.48 -4.28 26.00
C LEU A 99 -29.83 -5.68 26.53
N SER A 100 -28.96 -6.20 27.40
CA SER A 100 -29.34 -7.27 28.32
C SER A 100 -29.63 -6.61 29.67
N HIS A 101 -30.91 -6.38 29.97
CA HIS A 101 -31.56 -6.50 31.29
C HIS A 101 -33.00 -6.01 31.27
#